data_AF-A0A127EUX1-F1
#
_entry.id   AF-A0A127EUX1-F1
#
_cell.length_a   1.000
_cell.length_b   1.000
_cell.length_c   1.000
_cell.angle_alpha   90.00
_cell.angle_beta   90.00
_cell.angle_gamma   90.00
#
_symmetry.space_group_name_H-M   'P 1'
#
loop_
_entity.id
_entity.type
_entity.pdbx_description
1 polymer ?
#
loop_
_entity_poly.entity_id
_entity_poly.type
_entity_poly.pdbx_seq_one_letter_code
_entity_poly.pdbx_strand_id
1 'polypeptide(L)'
;MRAHRVVRSVRHFWRRRGALLWLAVSGPMLLVQGCAISPGPQAGADPSDAAARVPTSSYRSVTRGYESRRPVEPAPWRERNDSVAPEQKP
;
A
#
# COMPACT_ATOMS: atom_id res chain seq x y z
N MET A 1 -32.62 -46.71 25.68
CA MET A 1 -31.49 -45.75 25.66
C MET A 1 -30.88 -45.47 24.27
N ARG A 2 -31.09 -46.28 23.22
CA ARG A 2 -30.47 -46.07 21.88
C ARG A 2 -31.09 -44.93 21.04
N ALA A 3 -32.40 -44.70 21.12
CA ALA A 3 -33.10 -43.69 20.29
C ALA A 3 -32.65 -42.23 20.57
N HIS A 4 -32.45 -41.86 21.84
CA HIS A 4 -31.98 -40.53 22.21
C HIS A 4 -30.56 -40.21 21.68
N ARG A 5 -29.71 -41.23 21.49
CA ARG A 5 -28.35 -41.07 20.95
C ARG A 5 -28.38 -40.78 19.45
N VAL A 6 -29.31 -41.41 18.71
CA VAL A 6 -29.52 -41.17 17.27
C VAL A 6 -30.08 -39.77 17.01
N VAL A 7 -31.10 -39.35 17.75
CA VAL A 7 -31.71 -38.01 17.62
C VAL A 7 -30.69 -36.91 17.95
N ARG A 8 -29.87 -37.10 19.02
CA ARG A 8 -28.77 -36.17 19.33
C ARG A 8 -27.72 -36.13 18.22
N SER A 9 -27.36 -37.27 17.65
CA SER A 9 -26.40 -37.34 16.53
C SER A 9 -26.89 -36.60 15.28
N VAL A 10 -28.16 -36.81 14.89
CA VAL A 10 -28.80 -36.11 13.77
C VAL A 10 -28.85 -34.61 14.03
N ARG A 11 -29.23 -34.18 15.24
CA ARG A 11 -29.23 -32.76 15.62
C ARG A 11 -27.84 -32.13 15.58
N HIS A 12 -26.80 -32.84 16.01
CA HIS A 12 -25.42 -32.37 15.93
C HIS A 12 -24.92 -32.30 14.50
N PHE A 13 -25.32 -33.24 13.64
CA PHE A 13 -25.00 -33.28 12.22
C PHE A 13 -25.61 -32.10 11.47
N TRP A 14 -26.89 -31.80 11.68
CA TRP A 14 -27.55 -30.63 11.12
C TRP A 14 -26.95 -29.31 11.63
N ARG A 15 -26.62 -29.22 12.94
CA ARG A 15 -25.90 -28.05 13.50
C ARG A 15 -24.51 -27.84 12.89
N ARG A 16 -23.73 -28.90 12.73
CA ARG A 16 -22.37 -28.83 12.16
C ARG A 16 -22.41 -28.46 10.68
N ARG A 17 -23.34 -29.02 9.92
CA ARG A 17 -23.57 -28.63 8.52
C ARG A 17 -24.02 -27.18 8.40
N GLY A 18 -24.95 -26.73 9.24
CA GLY A 18 -25.35 -25.34 9.28
C GLY A 18 -24.17 -24.40 9.60
N ALA A 19 -23.37 -24.72 10.61
CA ALA A 19 -22.20 -23.92 10.97
C ALA A 19 -21.13 -23.88 9.85
N LEU A 20 -20.88 -25.00 9.17
CA LEU A 20 -19.96 -25.07 8.03
C LEU A 20 -20.47 -24.26 6.83
N LEU A 21 -21.77 -24.31 6.55
CA LEU A 21 -22.38 -23.49 5.50
C LEU A 21 -22.29 -22.01 5.83
N TRP A 22 -22.55 -21.61 7.08
CA TRP A 22 -22.39 -20.23 7.53
C TRP A 22 -20.94 -19.74 7.39
N LEU A 23 -19.95 -20.52 7.85
CA LEU A 23 -18.53 -20.20 7.70
C LEU A 23 -18.09 -20.10 6.24
N ALA A 24 -18.60 -21.00 5.37
CA ALA A 24 -18.27 -20.99 3.95
C ALA A 24 -18.81 -19.75 3.23
N VAL A 25 -19.98 -19.24 3.64
CA VAL A 25 -20.59 -18.05 3.04
C VAL A 25 -19.97 -16.76 3.60
N SER A 26 -19.71 -16.68 4.91
CA SER A 26 -19.19 -15.46 5.55
C SER A 26 -17.67 -15.32 5.47
N GLY A 27 -16.92 -16.43 5.40
CA GLY A 27 -15.45 -16.44 5.35
C GLY A 27 -14.86 -15.60 4.20
N PRO A 28 -15.34 -15.75 2.95
CA PRO A 28 -14.87 -14.94 1.84
C PRO A 28 -15.11 -13.44 2.03
N MET A 29 -16.22 -13.05 2.66
CA MET A 29 -16.52 -11.65 2.95
C MET A 29 -15.47 -11.01 3.86
N LEU A 30 -14.95 -11.75 4.85
CA LEU A 30 -13.88 -11.29 5.75
C LEU A 30 -12.55 -11.09 5.02
N LEU A 31 -12.24 -11.92 4.02
CA LEU A 31 -11.01 -11.83 3.23
C LEU A 31 -11.00 -10.62 2.27
N VAL A 32 -12.17 -10.14 1.86
CA VAL A 32 -12.31 -9.04 0.88
C VAL A 32 -12.56 -7.67 1.54
N GLN A 33 -12.77 -7.58 2.86
CA GLN A 33 -12.98 -6.30 3.56
C GLN A 33 -11.83 -5.30 3.37
N GLY A 34 -10.61 -5.76 3.07
CA GLY A 34 -9.45 -4.89 2.85
C GLY A 34 -9.48 -4.09 1.55
N CYS A 35 -10.33 -4.46 0.58
CA CYS A 35 -10.42 -3.73 -0.70
C CYS A 35 -11.30 -2.48 -0.64
N ALA A 36 -12.12 -2.32 0.40
CA ALA A 36 -12.93 -1.11 0.59
C ALA A 36 -12.11 -0.05 1.35
N ILE A 37 -11.06 0.47 0.72
CA ILE A 37 -10.41 1.69 1.21
C ILE A 37 -11.39 2.84 0.95
N SER A 38 -12.12 3.26 1.99
CA SER A 38 -12.75 4.57 1.96
C SER A 38 -11.63 5.59 2.03
N PRO A 39 -11.42 6.42 0.98
CA PRO A 39 -10.41 7.46 1.06
C PRO A 39 -10.78 8.36 2.23
N GLY A 40 -9.84 8.54 3.17
CA GLY A 40 -10.02 9.46 4.28
C GLY A 40 -10.37 10.86 3.79
N PRO A 41 -10.86 11.76 4.67
CA PRO A 41 -11.27 13.10 4.26
C PRO A 41 -10.16 13.77 3.45
N GLN A 42 -10.49 14.20 2.23
CA GLN A 42 -9.54 14.93 1.39
C GLN A 42 -9.18 16.24 2.08
N ALA A 43 -7.88 16.46 2.32
CA ALA A 43 -7.42 17.73 2.85
C ALA A 43 -7.38 18.76 1.72
N GLY A 44 -8.26 19.75 1.77
CA GLY A 44 -8.30 20.86 0.80
C GLY A 44 -9.36 20.71 -0.29
N ALA A 45 -9.26 21.55 -1.32
CA ALA A 45 -10.18 21.54 -2.45
C ALA A 45 -9.94 20.34 -3.38
N ASP A 46 -10.98 19.92 -4.11
CA ASP A 46 -10.88 18.85 -5.10
C ASP A 46 -9.84 19.22 -6.17
N PRO A 47 -8.79 18.39 -6.39
CA PRO A 47 -7.80 18.63 -7.45
C PRO A 47 -8.39 18.72 -8.86
N SER A 48 -9.58 18.16 -9.07
CA SER A 48 -10.29 18.16 -10.35
C SER A 48 -11.21 19.38 -10.52
N ASP A 49 -11.46 20.14 -9.45
CA ASP A 49 -12.28 21.35 -9.50
C ASP A 49 -11.47 22.53 -10.05
N ALA A 50 -11.72 22.90 -11.30
CA ALA A 50 -11.07 24.04 -11.94
C ALA A 50 -11.45 25.40 -11.31
N ALA A 51 -12.53 25.46 -10.52
CA ALA A 51 -12.94 26.67 -9.80
C ALA A 51 -12.26 26.79 -8.42
N ALA A 52 -11.56 25.74 -7.96
CA ALA A 52 -10.84 25.77 -6.70
C ALA A 52 -9.75 26.85 -6.72
N ARG A 53 -9.74 27.71 -5.69
CA ARG A 53 -8.71 28.73 -5.56
C ARG A 53 -7.37 28.09 -5.19
N VAL A 54 -6.36 28.36 -6.00
CA VAL A 54 -4.97 27.97 -5.76
C VAL A 54 -4.10 29.20 -5.44
N PRO A 55 -3.08 29.08 -4.58
CA PRO A 55 -2.08 30.11 -4.41
C PRO A 55 -1.34 30.39 -5.73
N THR A 56 -0.99 31.64 -5.98
CA THR A 56 -0.15 31.98 -7.14
C THR A 56 1.23 31.34 -7.00
N SER A 57 1.66 30.56 -8.00
CA SER A 57 3.04 30.09 -8.08
C SER A 57 3.91 31.19 -8.68
N SER A 58 4.91 31.64 -7.93
CA SER A 58 5.95 32.52 -8.46
C SER A 58 7.07 31.67 -9.08
N TYR A 59 7.47 31.95 -10.32
CA TYR A 59 8.65 31.31 -10.90
C TYR A 59 9.90 31.65 -10.09
N ARG A 60 10.58 30.62 -9.60
CA ARG A 60 11.90 30.72 -8.98
C ARG A 60 12.90 30.09 -9.92
N SER A 61 13.84 30.88 -10.45
CA SER A 61 14.89 30.34 -11.31
C SER A 61 15.69 29.29 -10.56
N VAL A 62 15.85 28.12 -11.19
CA VAL A 62 16.69 27.01 -10.70
C VAL A 62 18.17 27.36 -10.73
N THR A 63 18.55 28.37 -11.53
CA THR A 63 19.91 28.91 -11.61
C THR A 63 20.07 30.18 -10.79
N ARG A 64 19.05 30.62 -10.02
CA ARG A 64 19.21 31.78 -9.14
C ARG A 64 20.28 31.45 -8.10
N GLY A 65 21.40 32.16 -8.18
CA GLY A 65 22.59 31.91 -7.34
C GLY A 65 23.62 30.96 -7.95
N TYR A 66 23.47 30.59 -9.23
CA TYR A 66 24.50 29.84 -9.93
C TYR A 66 25.74 30.72 -10.13
N GLU A 67 26.86 30.28 -9.57
CA GLU A 67 28.17 30.86 -9.80
C GLU A 67 28.85 30.12 -10.96
N SER A 68 29.30 30.88 -11.96
CA SER A 68 30.02 30.30 -13.10
C SER A 68 31.37 29.72 -12.64
N ARG A 69 31.63 28.45 -12.99
CA ARG A 69 32.89 27.77 -12.70
C ARG A 69 33.64 27.47 -13.99
N ARG A 70 34.96 27.60 -13.95
CA ARG A 70 35.83 27.15 -15.04
C ARG A 70 36.09 25.65 -14.90
N PRO A 71 36.17 24.90 -16.02
CA PRO A 71 36.60 23.51 -15.97
C PRO A 71 37.96 23.38 -15.30
N VAL A 72 38.10 22.37 -14.46
CA VAL A 72 39.36 21.91 -13.87
C VAL A 72 39.50 20.42 -14.16
N GLU A 73 40.72 19.89 -14.05
CA GLU A 73 40.94 18.45 -14.17
C GLU A 73 40.04 17.72 -13.17
N PRO A 74 39.26 16.71 -13.61
CA PRO A 74 38.41 15.96 -12.70
C PRO A 74 39.25 15.25 -11.65
N ALA A 75 38.72 15.16 -10.43
CA ALA A 75 39.29 14.28 -9.41
C ALA A 75 39.39 12.83 -9.92
N PRO A 76 40.26 11.98 -9.33
CA PRO A 76 40.38 10.55 -9.67
C PRO A 76 39.06 9.80 -9.37
N TRP A 77 38.13 9.86 -10.33
CA TRP A 77 36.75 9.44 -10.15
C TRP A 77 36.63 7.92 -10.08
N ARG A 78 37.53 7.21 -10.78
CA ARG A 78 37.52 5.75 -10.84
C ARG A 78 37.85 5.18 -9.47
N GLU A 79 38.92 5.66 -8.85
CA GLU A 79 39.36 5.29 -7.51
C GLU A 79 38.27 5.57 -6.46
N ARG A 80 37.56 6.70 -6.58
CA ARG A 80 36.44 7.03 -5.70
C ARG A 80 35.25 6.07 -5.90
N ASN A 81 34.91 5.75 -7.14
CA ASN A 81 33.83 4.80 -7.43
C ASN A 81 34.17 3.39 -6.96
N ASP A 82 35.40 2.94 -7.18
CA ASP A 82 35.89 1.64 -6.72
C ASP A 82 35.84 1.55 -5.19
N SER A 83 36.13 2.65 -4.48
CA SER A 83 36.07 2.69 -3.01
C SER A 83 34.67 2.56 -2.40
N VAL A 84 33.61 2.87 -3.17
CA VAL A 84 32.21 2.80 -2.72
C VAL A 84 31.42 1.71 -3.44
N ALA A 85 32.04 1.02 -4.38
CA ALA A 85 31.42 -0.08 -5.08
C ALA A 85 31.12 -1.19 -4.08
N PRO A 86 29.91 -1.78 -4.09
CA PRO A 86 29.64 -2.96 -3.28
C PRO A 86 30.56 -4.11 -3.72
N GLU A 87 31.00 -4.92 -2.76
CA GLU A 87 31.75 -6.14 -3.06
C GLU A 87 30.94 -7.01 -4.03
N GLN A 88 31.62 -7.56 -5.04
CA GLN A 88 30.98 -8.51 -5.94
C GLN A 88 30.57 -9.75 -5.14
N LYS A 89 29.31 -10.15 -5.30
CA LYS A 89 28.83 -11.39 -4.72
C LYS A 89 29.61 -12.56 -5.34
N PRO A 90 30.07 -13.54 -4.54
CA PRO A 90 30.73 -14.73 -5.05
C PRO A 90 29.83 -15.56 -5.96
#